data_AF-A0A1F7ILX0-F1
#
_entry.id   AF-A0A1F7ILX0-F1
#
_cell.length_a   1.000
_cell.length_b   1.000
_cell.length_c   1.000
_cell.angle_alpha   90.00
_cell.angle_beta   90.00
_cell.angle_gamma   90.00
#
_symmetry.space_group_name_H-M   'P 1'
#
loop_
_entity.id
_entity.type
_entity.pdbx_description
1 polymer ?
#
loop_
_entity_poly.entity_id
_entity_poly.type
_entity_poly.pdbx_seq_one_letter_code
_entity_poly.pdbx_strand_id
1 'polypeptide(L)'
;MIDHLDGLSFRKLAVKYGISKSHAWNICHTELDKLPDNNQFTHKYCDRFSSVLVVDGKYFPVKDKKYGYALLWGVDYFKHDIPVFTVAPTENYQSWARYFSYFRIINQYPQLVVCDDNVNIKMAARARFPEVRIQTCYNHFKENMRRSLKVRSEHTYKPFMRRIETIIDSSHKLSETNYNDWLHCLWRDYHHDPICLEVMATIQRYTSELRAYEGTRGSPTTTNIIEGFNSHLEARLQALRSFQSVKHARLWMNGYILKRRYTKWTDCTGKFKKLNGTRGVDHTKKHGIVLPTFF
;
A
#
# COMPACT_ATOMS: atom_id res chain seq x y z
N MET A 1 21.33 15.63 1.50
CA MET A 1 20.23 14.77 1.98
C MET A 1 19.21 14.44 0.89
N ILE A 2 18.61 15.43 0.21
CA ILE A 2 17.53 15.22 -0.78
C ILE A 2 17.93 14.21 -1.87
N ASP A 3 19.12 14.37 -2.46
CA ASP A 3 19.68 13.42 -3.43
C ASP A 3 19.81 11.99 -2.90
N HIS A 4 20.13 11.84 -1.62
CA HIS A 4 20.22 10.52 -0.99
C HIS A 4 18.84 9.86 -0.88
N LEU A 5 17.80 10.65 -0.58
CA LEU A 5 16.40 10.21 -0.60
C LEU A 5 15.90 9.92 -2.03
N ASP A 6 16.55 10.50 -3.06
CA ASP A 6 16.35 10.14 -4.47
C ASP A 6 17.16 8.92 -4.93
N GLY A 7 17.83 8.24 -4.01
CA GLY A 7 18.52 6.97 -4.28
C GLY A 7 20.00 7.13 -4.65
N LEU A 8 20.60 8.31 -4.53
CA LEU A 8 22.06 8.42 -4.68
C LEU A 8 22.76 7.77 -3.48
N SER A 9 23.63 6.79 -3.77
CA SER A 9 24.47 6.17 -2.75
C SER A 9 25.51 7.17 -2.22
N PHE A 10 26.03 6.92 -1.01
CA PHE A 10 27.06 7.80 -0.41
C PHE A 10 28.32 7.94 -1.28
N ARG A 11 28.66 6.93 -2.08
CA ARG A 11 29.76 7.02 -3.05
C ARG A 11 29.44 8.00 -4.18
N LYS A 12 28.21 7.95 -4.72
CA LYS A 12 27.77 8.89 -5.77
C LYS A 12 27.68 10.32 -5.23
N LEU A 13 27.21 10.49 -3.99
CA LEU A 13 27.20 11.79 -3.31
C LEU A 13 28.61 12.33 -3.09
N ALA A 14 29.53 11.50 -2.61
CA ALA A 14 30.93 11.84 -2.43
C ALA A 14 31.56 12.38 -3.72
N VAL A 15 31.35 11.68 -4.84
CA VAL A 15 31.82 12.13 -6.16
C VAL A 15 31.13 13.43 -6.58
N LYS A 16 29.79 13.50 -6.50
CA LYS A 16 29.01 14.68 -6.92
C LYS A 16 29.43 15.97 -6.20
N TYR A 17 29.77 15.87 -4.92
CA TYR A 17 30.08 17.03 -4.07
C TYR A 17 31.56 17.18 -3.72
N GLY A 18 32.46 16.35 -4.27
CA GLY A 18 33.90 16.43 -3.99
C GLY A 18 34.27 16.18 -2.52
N ILE A 19 33.51 15.35 -1.80
CA ILE A 19 33.72 15.03 -0.38
C ILE A 19 33.97 13.54 -0.17
N SER A 20 34.49 13.16 1.00
CA SER A 20 34.66 11.73 1.32
C SER A 20 33.32 11.02 1.55
N LYS A 21 33.29 9.70 1.33
CA LYS A 21 32.10 8.86 1.57
C LYS A 21 31.59 8.99 3.01
N SER A 22 32.51 8.99 3.97
CA SER A 22 32.18 9.09 5.39
C SER A 22 31.61 10.46 5.74
N HIS A 23 32.14 11.53 5.13
CA HIS A 23 31.60 12.87 5.30
C HIS A 23 30.19 12.99 4.70
N ALA A 24 29.95 12.46 3.50
CA ALA A 24 28.62 12.41 2.90
C ALA A 24 27.61 11.63 3.77
N TRP A 25 28.05 10.51 4.36
CA TRP A 25 27.24 9.74 5.30
C TRP A 25 26.88 10.54 6.55
N ASN A 26 27.88 11.17 7.20
CA ASN A 26 27.67 11.98 8.40
C ASN A 26 26.67 13.11 8.13
N ILE A 27 26.84 13.87 7.04
CA ILE A 27 25.90 14.95 6.67
C ILE A 27 24.49 14.40 6.50
N CYS A 28 24.32 13.34 5.70
CA CYS A 28 22.98 12.79 5.47
C CYS A 28 22.35 12.21 6.73
N HIS A 29 23.13 11.53 7.58
CA HIS A 29 22.64 11.01 8.84
C HIS A 29 22.17 12.13 9.76
N THR A 30 22.99 13.17 9.95
CA THR A 30 22.65 14.33 10.78
C THR A 30 21.41 15.06 10.28
N GLU A 31 21.29 15.29 8.97
CA GLU A 31 20.10 15.95 8.41
C GLU A 31 18.83 15.09 8.51
N LEU A 32 18.94 13.77 8.32
CA LEU A 32 17.80 12.86 8.49
C LEU A 32 17.34 12.77 9.96
N ASP A 33 18.27 12.85 10.91
CA ASP A 33 17.99 12.78 12.35
C ASP A 33 17.28 14.05 12.86
N LYS A 34 17.44 15.19 12.16
CA LYS A 34 16.72 16.44 12.45
C LYS A 34 15.25 16.42 12.01
N LEU A 35 14.87 15.54 11.09
CA LEU A 35 13.50 15.45 10.61
C LEU A 35 12.56 14.94 11.71
N PRO A 36 11.33 15.46 11.82
CA PRO A 36 10.37 14.93 12.79
C PRO A 36 10.02 13.49 12.44
N ASP A 37 9.59 12.69 13.43
CA ASP A 37 8.94 11.42 13.14
C ASP A 37 7.62 11.66 12.35
N ASN A 38 7.40 10.93 11.27
CA ASN A 38 6.22 11.10 10.41
C ASN A 38 4.91 10.90 11.18
N ASN A 39 4.84 9.93 12.08
CA ASN A 39 3.60 9.63 12.80
C ASN A 39 3.29 10.76 13.79
N GLN A 40 4.31 11.32 14.44
CA GLN A 40 4.19 12.54 15.24
C GLN A 40 3.82 13.77 14.40
N PHE A 41 4.44 13.93 13.22
CA PHE A 41 4.12 14.97 12.26
C PHE A 41 2.64 14.90 11.85
N THR A 42 2.14 13.70 11.52
CA THR A 42 0.72 13.49 11.19
C THR A 42 -0.17 13.91 12.34
N HIS A 43 0.09 13.41 13.56
CA HIS A 43 -0.70 13.77 14.75
C HIS A 43 -0.74 15.28 14.97
N LYS A 44 0.41 15.96 14.82
CA LYS A 44 0.51 17.40 15.03
C LYS A 44 -0.25 18.19 13.96
N TYR A 45 -0.10 17.85 12.69
CA TYR A 45 -0.50 18.74 11.59
C TYR A 45 -1.65 18.25 10.72
N CYS A 46 -2.09 16.99 10.81
CA CYS A 46 -3.06 16.40 9.88
C CYS A 46 -4.25 15.74 10.58
N ASP A 47 -5.45 15.93 10.06
CA ASP A 47 -6.70 15.31 10.54
C ASP A 47 -7.79 15.19 9.46
N ARG A 48 -7.47 15.49 8.19
CA ARG A 48 -8.44 15.50 7.08
C ARG A 48 -8.25 14.34 6.11
N PHE A 49 -7.91 13.17 6.65
CA PHE A 49 -7.85 11.94 5.88
C PHE A 49 -9.25 11.50 5.44
N SER A 50 -9.32 10.74 4.36
CA SER A 50 -10.52 10.06 3.91
C SER A 50 -10.73 8.76 4.67
N SER A 51 -11.90 8.15 4.49
CA SER A 51 -12.25 6.88 5.12
C SER A 51 -11.68 5.65 4.39
N VAL A 52 -10.91 5.83 3.31
CA VAL A 52 -10.38 4.74 2.48
C VAL A 52 -8.86 4.71 2.55
N LEU A 53 -8.33 3.63 3.11
CA LEU A 53 -6.91 3.38 3.26
C LEU A 53 -6.49 2.18 2.41
N VAL A 54 -5.47 2.35 1.57
CA VAL A 54 -4.84 1.25 0.84
C VAL A 54 -3.53 0.91 1.54
N VAL A 55 -3.34 -0.32 1.98
CA VAL A 55 -2.16 -0.74 2.78
C VAL A 55 -1.39 -1.86 2.10
N ASP A 56 -0.08 -1.86 2.30
CA ASP A 56 0.81 -2.88 1.76
C ASP A 56 2.14 -2.93 2.54
N GLY A 57 2.86 -4.04 2.42
CA GLY A 57 4.20 -4.23 2.92
C GLY A 57 5.25 -4.18 1.81
N LYS A 58 6.41 -3.58 2.09
CA LYS A 58 7.53 -3.57 1.15
C LYS A 58 8.82 -4.01 1.82
N TYR A 59 9.30 -5.19 1.44
CA TYR A 59 10.59 -5.70 1.92
C TYR A 59 11.77 -4.90 1.37
N PHE A 60 12.78 -4.72 2.21
CA PHE A 60 14.04 -4.10 1.88
C PHE A 60 15.21 -4.77 2.64
N PRO A 61 16.41 -4.83 2.03
CA PRO A 61 17.56 -5.48 2.63
C PRO A 61 18.26 -4.60 3.67
N VAL A 62 18.67 -5.22 4.78
CA VAL A 62 19.54 -4.64 5.80
C VAL A 62 20.76 -5.55 5.94
N LYS A 63 21.95 -4.96 5.99
CA LYS A 63 23.22 -5.69 6.12
C LYS A 63 23.19 -6.61 7.34
N ASP A 64 23.77 -7.80 7.19
CA ASP A 64 23.90 -8.82 8.23
C ASP A 64 22.56 -9.34 8.78
N LYS A 65 21.46 -9.13 8.03
CA LYS A 65 20.15 -9.71 8.32
C LYS A 65 19.76 -10.67 7.18
N LYS A 66 19.68 -11.97 7.53
CA LYS A 66 19.30 -13.04 6.59
C LYS A 66 17.94 -12.79 5.98
N TYR A 67 17.01 -12.29 6.79
CA TYR A 67 15.68 -11.88 6.36
C TYR A 67 15.65 -10.36 6.27
N GLY A 68 15.11 -9.84 5.16
CA GLY A 68 14.91 -8.40 4.98
C GLY A 68 13.96 -7.82 6.04
N TYR A 69 13.93 -6.50 6.16
CA TYR A 69 12.91 -5.79 6.94
C TYR A 69 11.79 -5.35 6.00
N ALA A 70 10.60 -5.13 6.54
CA ALA A 70 9.44 -4.63 5.81
C ALA A 70 9.11 -3.19 6.25
N LEU A 71 8.85 -2.33 5.27
CA LEU A 71 8.11 -1.09 5.47
C LEU A 71 6.62 -1.45 5.42
N LEU A 72 5.90 -1.25 6.53
CA LEU A 72 4.45 -1.37 6.57
C LEU A 72 3.88 0.04 6.52
N TRP A 73 3.05 0.31 5.53
CA TRP A 73 2.54 1.65 5.27
C TRP A 73 1.20 1.61 4.55
N GLY A 74 0.55 2.77 4.51
CA GLY A 74 -0.72 2.93 3.83
C GLY A 74 -0.83 4.29 3.20
N VAL A 75 -1.65 4.36 2.15
CA VAL A 75 -1.94 5.56 1.40
C VAL A 75 -3.43 5.84 1.52
N ASP A 76 -3.77 7.08 1.88
CA ASP A 76 -5.12 7.60 1.74
C ASP A 76 -5.50 7.62 0.27
N TYR A 77 -6.50 6.82 -0.12
CA TYR A 77 -6.82 6.62 -1.53
C TYR A 77 -7.24 7.90 -2.25
N PHE A 78 -7.96 8.80 -1.57
CA PHE A 78 -8.51 9.99 -2.22
C PHE A 78 -7.58 11.21 -2.13
N LYS A 79 -6.71 11.24 -1.13
CA LYS A 79 -5.80 12.37 -0.88
C LYS A 79 -4.35 12.09 -1.29
N HIS A 80 -4.03 10.82 -1.55
CA HIS A 80 -2.68 10.32 -1.88
C HIS A 80 -1.63 10.66 -0.81
N ASP A 81 -2.05 10.87 0.44
CA ASP A 81 -1.16 11.14 1.56
C ASP A 81 -0.86 9.86 2.36
N ILE A 82 0.21 9.87 3.15
CA ILE A 82 0.66 8.72 3.94
C ILE A 82 0.45 9.04 5.43
N PRO A 83 -0.66 8.59 6.05
CA PRO A 83 -0.98 8.93 7.43
C PRO A 83 0.07 8.41 8.42
N VAL A 84 0.42 7.12 8.31
CA VAL A 84 1.34 6.47 9.25
C VAL A 84 2.18 5.42 8.52
N PHE A 85 3.31 5.06 9.13
CA PHE A 85 4.12 3.91 8.71
C PHE A 85 4.86 3.28 9.88
N THR A 86 5.40 2.07 9.67
CA THR A 86 6.37 1.47 10.58
C THR A 86 7.36 0.57 9.83
N VAL A 87 8.57 0.44 10.38
CA VAL A 87 9.55 -0.55 9.93
C VAL A 87 9.50 -1.76 10.86
N ALA A 88 9.26 -2.94 10.29
CA ALA A 88 9.08 -4.20 10.99
C ALA A 88 10.02 -5.29 10.45
N PRO A 89 10.35 -6.33 11.23
CA PRO A 89 11.17 -7.43 10.73
C PRO A 89 10.41 -8.34 9.76
N THR A 90 9.08 -8.44 9.88
CA THR A 90 8.23 -9.31 9.05
C THR A 90 6.80 -8.79 8.97
N GLU A 91 6.04 -9.25 7.97
CA GLU A 91 4.61 -8.97 7.77
C GLU A 91 3.69 -9.95 8.53
N ASN A 92 3.88 -10.08 9.84
CA ASN A 92 3.01 -10.87 10.70
C ASN A 92 1.91 -10.02 11.36
N TYR A 93 0.97 -10.69 12.04
CA TYR A 93 -0.13 -10.03 12.75
C TYR A 93 0.37 -8.97 13.74
N GLN A 94 1.41 -9.26 14.53
CA GLN A 94 1.91 -8.34 15.56
C GLN A 94 2.46 -7.05 14.95
N SER A 95 3.19 -7.15 13.84
CA SER A 95 3.72 -5.99 13.12
C SER A 95 2.59 -5.14 12.54
N TRP A 96 1.57 -5.75 11.95
CA TRP A 96 0.39 -5.05 11.44
C TRP A 96 -0.49 -4.47 12.54
N ALA A 97 -0.65 -5.16 13.66
CA ALA A 97 -1.38 -4.64 14.83
C ALA A 97 -0.68 -3.40 15.40
N ARG A 98 0.67 -3.43 15.46
CA ARG A 98 1.46 -2.24 15.81
C ARG A 98 1.25 -1.11 14.81
N TYR A 99 1.30 -1.39 13.50
CA TYR A 99 1.03 -0.40 12.46
C TYR A 99 -0.36 0.26 12.66
N PHE A 100 -1.42 -0.54 12.79
CA PHE A 100 -2.77 -0.02 12.98
C PHE A 100 -2.97 0.68 14.34
N SER A 101 -2.17 0.36 15.36
CA SER A 101 -2.23 1.06 16.65
C SER A 101 -1.92 2.55 16.55
N TYR A 102 -1.09 2.99 15.58
CA TYR A 102 -0.75 4.39 15.39
C TYR A 102 -1.96 5.25 14.97
N PHE A 103 -3.01 4.65 14.39
CA PHE A 103 -4.25 5.34 14.06
C PHE A 103 -4.99 5.87 15.30
N ARG A 104 -4.77 5.26 16.48
CA ARG A 104 -5.26 5.80 17.75
C ARG A 104 -4.72 7.20 18.03
N ILE A 105 -3.45 7.40 17.73
CA ILE A 105 -2.72 8.63 18.06
C ILE A 105 -3.23 9.76 17.18
N ILE A 106 -3.48 9.49 15.90
CA ILE A 106 -3.96 10.50 14.95
C ILE A 106 -5.49 10.71 15.00
N ASN A 107 -6.21 9.97 15.85
CA ASN A 107 -7.67 10.00 16.00
C ASN A 107 -8.40 9.89 14.65
N GLN A 108 -7.97 8.95 13.81
CA GLN A 108 -8.55 8.69 12.48
C GLN A 108 -8.79 7.20 12.33
N TYR A 109 -9.92 6.85 11.72
CA TYR A 109 -10.38 5.47 11.63
C TYR A 109 -10.86 5.19 10.20
N PRO A 110 -10.16 4.35 9.43
CA PRO A 110 -10.62 3.98 8.10
C PRO A 110 -11.92 3.17 8.19
N GLN A 111 -12.87 3.43 7.29
CA GLN A 111 -14.08 2.61 7.14
C GLN A 111 -13.87 1.49 6.12
N LEU A 112 -12.92 1.68 5.19
CA LEU A 112 -12.53 0.71 4.19
C LEU A 112 -11.02 0.59 4.15
N VAL A 113 -10.50 -0.62 4.35
CA VAL A 113 -9.09 -0.96 4.12
C VAL A 113 -9.01 -1.84 2.89
N VAL A 114 -8.19 -1.42 1.92
CA VAL A 114 -7.93 -2.16 0.69
C VAL A 114 -6.52 -2.75 0.78
N CYS A 115 -6.41 -4.06 0.66
CA CYS A 115 -5.13 -4.74 0.79
C CYS A 115 -5.07 -5.98 -0.08
N ASP A 116 -3.89 -6.58 -0.14
CA ASP A 116 -3.68 -7.89 -0.73
C ASP A 116 -4.39 -8.98 0.08
N ASP A 117 -4.36 -10.20 -0.43
CA ASP A 117 -4.93 -11.36 0.25
C ASP A 117 -4.04 -11.87 1.41
N ASN A 118 -3.70 -10.97 2.32
CA ASN A 118 -2.85 -11.23 3.48
C ASN A 118 -3.70 -11.25 4.77
N VAL A 119 -3.90 -12.44 5.32
CA VAL A 119 -4.72 -12.66 6.54
C VAL A 119 -4.25 -11.82 7.73
N ASN A 120 -2.94 -11.57 7.88
CA ASN A 120 -2.40 -10.80 9.00
C ASN A 120 -2.86 -9.35 8.97
N ILE A 121 -2.93 -8.75 7.76
CA ILE A 121 -3.44 -7.38 7.57
C ILE A 121 -4.90 -7.32 7.98
N LYS A 122 -5.71 -8.25 7.46
CA LYS A 122 -7.17 -8.30 7.67
C LYS A 122 -7.51 -8.48 9.14
N MET A 123 -6.84 -9.42 9.81
CA MET A 123 -7.03 -9.66 11.25
C MET A 123 -6.63 -8.45 12.08
N ALA A 124 -5.47 -7.85 11.81
CA ALA A 124 -4.98 -6.70 12.57
C ALA A 124 -5.85 -5.46 12.36
N ALA A 125 -6.36 -5.24 11.14
CA ALA A 125 -7.30 -4.17 10.84
C ALA A 125 -8.62 -4.34 11.60
N ARG A 126 -9.26 -5.51 11.53
CA ARG A 126 -10.51 -5.81 12.24
C ARG A 126 -10.36 -5.75 13.76
N ALA A 127 -9.24 -6.23 14.29
CA ALA A 127 -8.95 -6.13 15.72
C ALA A 127 -8.83 -4.68 16.21
N ARG A 128 -8.34 -3.77 15.35
CA ARG A 128 -8.20 -2.35 15.68
C ARG A 128 -9.47 -1.55 15.40
N PHE A 129 -10.19 -1.91 14.35
CA PHE A 129 -11.34 -1.20 13.81
C PHE A 129 -12.46 -2.23 13.56
N PRO A 130 -13.29 -2.55 14.56
CA PRO A 130 -14.28 -3.63 14.44
C PRO A 130 -15.24 -3.47 13.26
N GLU A 131 -15.61 -2.22 12.94
CA GLU A 131 -16.54 -1.89 11.84
C GLU A 131 -15.85 -1.70 10.47
N VAL A 132 -14.53 -1.97 10.37
CA VAL A 132 -13.83 -1.77 9.10
C VAL A 132 -14.21 -2.83 8.10
N ARG A 133 -14.55 -2.38 6.88
CA ARG A 133 -14.70 -3.26 5.74
C ARG A 133 -13.34 -3.52 5.11
N ILE A 134 -13.11 -4.76 4.71
CA ILE A 134 -11.86 -5.18 4.07
C ILE A 134 -12.14 -5.43 2.61
N GLN A 135 -11.54 -4.63 1.74
CA GLN A 135 -11.53 -4.89 0.31
C GLN A 135 -10.29 -5.71 -0.06
N THR A 136 -10.49 -6.96 -0.47
CA THR A 136 -9.40 -7.75 -1.05
C THR A 136 -9.12 -7.25 -2.47
N CYS A 137 -7.85 -7.03 -2.80
CA CYS A 137 -7.42 -6.60 -4.12
C CYS A 137 -7.81 -7.63 -5.19
N TYR A 138 -8.57 -7.19 -6.20
CA TYR A 138 -9.00 -8.04 -7.31
C TYR A 138 -7.84 -8.66 -8.08
N ASN A 139 -6.75 -7.91 -8.28
CA ASN A 139 -5.61 -8.41 -9.03
C ASN A 139 -4.91 -9.56 -8.30
N HIS A 140 -4.67 -9.40 -7.00
CA HIS A 140 -4.06 -10.46 -6.18
C HIS A 140 -4.99 -11.67 -6.03
N PHE A 141 -6.28 -11.45 -5.82
CA PHE A 141 -7.25 -12.54 -5.75
C PHE A 141 -7.31 -13.33 -7.07
N LYS A 142 -7.40 -12.65 -8.21
CA LYS A 142 -7.37 -13.30 -9.54
C LYS A 142 -6.05 -14.03 -9.79
N GLU A 143 -4.92 -13.43 -9.44
CA GLU A 143 -3.60 -14.06 -9.63
C GLU A 143 -3.44 -15.33 -8.79
N ASN A 144 -3.93 -15.36 -7.56
CA ASN A 144 -3.94 -16.58 -6.74
C ASN A 144 -4.74 -17.69 -7.44
N MET A 145 -5.94 -17.40 -7.95
CA MET A 145 -6.73 -18.37 -8.73
C MET A 145 -6.01 -18.83 -10.00
N ARG A 146 -5.40 -17.91 -10.77
CA ARG A 146 -4.65 -18.26 -11.98
C ARG A 146 -3.50 -19.22 -11.69
N ARG A 147 -2.80 -19.04 -10.56
CA ARG A 147 -1.71 -19.90 -10.12
C ARG A 147 -2.22 -21.28 -9.73
N SER A 148 -3.28 -21.36 -8.93
CA SER A 148 -3.88 -22.64 -8.52
C SER A 148 -4.38 -23.45 -9.73
N LEU A 149 -4.99 -22.78 -10.71
CA LEU A 149 -5.50 -23.39 -11.94
C LEU A 149 -4.43 -23.53 -13.05
N LYS A 150 -3.20 -23.07 -12.81
CA LYS A 150 -2.07 -23.09 -13.77
C LYS A 150 -2.40 -22.55 -15.17
N VAL A 151 -3.31 -21.57 -15.27
CA VAL A 151 -3.86 -21.11 -16.57
C VAL A 151 -2.85 -20.43 -17.50
N ARG A 152 -1.63 -20.15 -17.03
CA ARG A 152 -0.56 -19.61 -17.89
C ARG A 152 0.09 -20.72 -18.73
N SER A 153 0.31 -21.89 -18.13
CA SER A 153 0.93 -23.04 -18.78
C SER A 153 -0.11 -24.00 -19.37
N GLU A 154 -1.28 -24.12 -18.73
CA GLU A 154 -2.31 -25.10 -19.09
C GLU A 154 -3.54 -24.41 -19.69
N HIS A 155 -4.11 -25.01 -20.74
CA HIS A 155 -5.27 -24.44 -21.45
C HIS A 155 -6.61 -24.86 -20.87
N THR A 156 -6.66 -25.93 -20.07
CA THR A 156 -7.87 -26.57 -19.53
C THR A 156 -8.83 -25.58 -18.87
N TYR A 157 -8.33 -24.76 -17.94
CA TYR A 157 -9.18 -23.83 -17.16
C TYR A 157 -9.20 -22.40 -17.71
N LYS A 158 -8.60 -22.13 -18.88
CA LYS A 158 -8.60 -20.77 -19.47
C LYS A 158 -10.03 -20.24 -19.72
N PRO A 159 -10.98 -21.00 -20.28
CA PRO A 159 -12.34 -20.50 -20.49
C PRO A 159 -13.06 -20.19 -19.18
N PHE A 160 -12.94 -21.08 -18.18
CA PHE A 160 -13.50 -20.89 -16.84
C PHE A 160 -12.95 -19.62 -16.17
N MET A 161 -11.63 -19.47 -16.15
CA MET A 161 -10.97 -18.31 -15.56
C MET A 161 -11.39 -16.99 -16.25
N ARG A 162 -11.50 -16.96 -17.58
CA ARG A 162 -11.96 -15.74 -18.30
C ARG A 162 -13.35 -15.30 -17.85
N ARG A 163 -14.26 -16.23 -17.57
CA ARG A 163 -15.59 -15.91 -17.06
C ARG A 163 -15.54 -15.35 -15.64
N ILE A 164 -14.70 -15.93 -14.76
CA ILE A 164 -14.46 -15.39 -13.42
C ILE A 164 -13.92 -13.96 -13.51
N GLU A 165 -12.91 -13.72 -14.34
CA GLU A 165 -12.34 -12.37 -14.54
C GLU A 165 -13.41 -11.40 -15.01
N THR A 166 -14.25 -11.81 -15.97
CA THR A 166 -15.36 -11.00 -16.47
C THR A 166 -16.35 -10.63 -15.36
N ILE A 167 -16.73 -11.59 -14.50
CA ILE A 167 -17.63 -11.38 -13.36
C ILE A 167 -17.00 -10.40 -12.36
N ILE A 168 -15.76 -10.65 -11.94
CA ILE A 168 -15.06 -9.83 -10.94
C ILE A 168 -14.82 -8.41 -11.48
N ASP A 169 -14.34 -8.27 -12.70
CA ASP A 169 -14.05 -6.96 -13.30
C ASP A 169 -15.33 -6.16 -13.57
N SER A 170 -16.46 -6.83 -13.81
CA SER A 170 -17.76 -6.18 -14.00
C SER A 170 -18.50 -5.92 -12.69
N SER A 171 -18.08 -6.51 -11.57
CA SER A 171 -18.81 -6.47 -10.28
C SER A 171 -19.27 -5.08 -9.86
N HIS A 172 -18.42 -4.06 -10.01
CA HIS A 172 -18.73 -2.66 -9.67
C HIS A 172 -19.85 -2.01 -10.50
N LYS A 173 -20.32 -2.70 -11.55
CA LYS A 173 -21.44 -2.29 -12.41
C LYS A 173 -22.66 -3.19 -12.24
N LEU A 174 -22.54 -4.31 -11.52
CA LEU A 174 -23.59 -5.29 -11.37
C LEU A 174 -24.36 -5.06 -10.07
N SER A 175 -25.68 -5.24 -10.11
CA SER A 175 -26.46 -5.40 -8.88
C SER A 175 -26.05 -6.70 -8.18
N GLU A 176 -26.44 -6.84 -6.91
CA GLU A 176 -26.23 -8.09 -6.18
C GLU A 176 -26.87 -9.28 -6.90
N THR A 177 -28.12 -9.14 -7.34
CA THR A 177 -28.85 -10.14 -8.13
C THR A 177 -28.10 -10.54 -9.38
N ASN A 178 -27.68 -9.58 -10.22
CA ASN A 178 -27.01 -9.89 -11.49
C ASN A 178 -25.66 -10.59 -11.26
N TYR A 179 -24.93 -10.19 -10.23
CA TYR A 179 -23.68 -10.85 -9.86
C TYR A 179 -23.91 -12.32 -9.46
N ASN A 180 -24.94 -12.57 -8.64
CA ASN A 180 -25.31 -13.93 -8.22
C ASN A 180 -25.80 -14.77 -9.41
N ASP A 181 -26.56 -14.19 -10.33
CA ASP A 181 -27.03 -14.86 -11.55
C ASP A 181 -25.85 -15.27 -12.44
N TRP A 182 -24.84 -14.40 -12.57
CA TRP A 182 -23.65 -14.72 -13.35
C TRP A 182 -22.81 -15.82 -12.70
N LEU A 183 -22.68 -15.80 -11.36
CA LEU A 183 -22.05 -16.90 -10.62
C LEU A 183 -22.86 -18.20 -10.75
N HIS A 184 -24.19 -18.14 -10.75
CA HIS A 184 -25.03 -19.32 -10.93
C HIS A 184 -24.89 -19.91 -12.33
N CYS A 185 -24.84 -19.08 -13.37
CA CYS A 185 -24.54 -19.52 -14.73
C CYS A 185 -23.15 -20.17 -14.82
N LEU A 186 -22.15 -19.61 -14.14
CA LEU A 186 -20.82 -20.22 -14.08
C LEU A 186 -20.88 -21.58 -13.36
N TRP A 187 -21.61 -21.68 -12.25
CA TRP A 187 -21.80 -22.92 -11.52
C TRP A 187 -22.47 -23.99 -12.37
N ARG A 188 -23.60 -23.68 -13.01
CA ARG A 188 -24.32 -24.61 -13.88
C ARG A 188 -23.39 -25.26 -14.91
N ASP A 189 -22.52 -24.46 -15.52
CA ASP A 189 -21.65 -24.91 -16.60
C ASP A 189 -20.40 -25.69 -16.13
N TYR A 190 -19.99 -25.54 -14.85
CA TYR A 190 -18.74 -26.13 -14.33
C TYR A 190 -18.87 -26.93 -13.03
N HIS A 191 -20.08 -27.13 -12.49
CA HIS A 191 -20.29 -27.81 -11.21
C HIS A 191 -19.86 -29.28 -11.16
N HIS A 192 -19.69 -29.93 -12.30
CA HIS A 192 -19.19 -31.32 -12.36
C HIS A 192 -17.68 -31.42 -12.12
N ASP A 193 -16.95 -30.32 -12.24
CA ASP A 193 -15.51 -30.28 -12.06
C ASP A 193 -15.18 -29.88 -10.60
N PRO A 194 -14.56 -30.78 -9.81
CA PRO A 194 -14.28 -30.52 -8.40
C PRO A 194 -13.32 -29.34 -8.17
N ILE A 195 -12.38 -29.09 -9.10
CA ILE A 195 -11.45 -27.96 -9.00
C ILE A 195 -12.19 -26.65 -9.26
N CYS A 196 -13.08 -26.62 -10.25
CA CYS A 196 -13.93 -25.45 -10.51
C CYS A 196 -14.88 -25.17 -9.34
N LEU A 197 -15.45 -26.21 -8.74
CA LEU A 197 -16.27 -26.11 -7.52
C LEU A 197 -15.51 -25.46 -6.35
N GLU A 198 -14.26 -25.86 -6.11
CA GLU A 198 -13.44 -25.29 -5.04
C GLU A 198 -13.16 -23.80 -5.26
N VAL A 199 -12.90 -23.39 -6.51
CA VAL A 199 -12.72 -21.99 -6.87
C VAL A 199 -14.02 -21.20 -6.64
N MET A 200 -15.17 -21.74 -7.04
CA MET A 200 -16.46 -21.09 -6.80
C MET A 200 -16.78 -20.96 -5.31
N ALA A 201 -16.51 -21.99 -4.51
CA ALA A 201 -16.63 -21.94 -3.06
C ALA A 201 -15.71 -20.85 -2.46
N THR A 202 -14.51 -20.68 -3.03
CA THR A 202 -13.59 -19.61 -2.62
C THR A 202 -14.15 -18.23 -2.95
N ILE A 203 -14.69 -18.00 -4.14
CA ILE A 203 -15.35 -16.74 -4.50
C ILE A 203 -16.51 -16.43 -3.54
N GLN A 204 -17.33 -17.44 -3.23
CA GLN A 204 -18.43 -17.28 -2.28
C GLN A 204 -17.94 -16.85 -0.89
N ARG A 205 -16.91 -17.52 -0.35
CA ARG A 205 -16.29 -17.16 0.94
C ARG A 205 -15.75 -15.73 0.97
N TYR A 206 -15.23 -15.26 -0.15
CA TYR A 206 -14.63 -13.93 -0.29
C TYR A 206 -15.62 -12.86 -0.74
N THR A 207 -16.91 -13.17 -0.95
CA THR A 207 -17.87 -12.24 -1.55
C THR A 207 -17.98 -10.92 -0.77
N SER A 208 -18.03 -10.98 0.57
CA SER A 208 -18.07 -9.78 1.41
C SER A 208 -16.80 -8.91 1.28
N GLU A 209 -15.64 -9.53 1.06
CA GLU A 209 -14.37 -8.82 0.88
C GLU A 209 -14.16 -8.34 -0.56
N LEU A 210 -14.72 -9.03 -1.55
CA LEU A 210 -14.67 -8.60 -2.94
C LEU A 210 -15.62 -7.44 -3.17
N ARG A 211 -16.74 -7.38 -2.45
CA ARG A 211 -17.75 -6.33 -2.58
C ARG A 211 -17.69 -5.25 -1.50
N ALA A 212 -16.65 -5.25 -0.67
CA ALA A 212 -16.51 -4.30 0.43
C ALA A 212 -16.49 -2.83 0.00
N TYR A 213 -16.15 -2.55 -1.27
CA TYR A 213 -16.23 -1.21 -1.88
C TYR A 213 -17.67 -0.66 -1.95
N GLU A 214 -18.70 -1.52 -1.91
CA GLU A 214 -20.11 -1.12 -2.00
C GLU A 214 -20.50 -0.24 -0.81
N GLY A 215 -21.00 0.96 -1.07
CA GLY A 215 -21.27 1.95 -0.01
C GLY A 215 -20.16 2.99 0.20
N THR A 216 -19.03 2.88 -0.50
CA THR A 216 -18.02 3.95 -0.54
C THR A 216 -17.81 4.44 -1.96
N ARG A 217 -18.45 5.56 -2.32
CA ARG A 217 -18.44 6.04 -3.72
C ARG A 217 -17.01 6.27 -4.21
N GLY A 218 -16.66 5.56 -5.29
CA GLY A 218 -15.39 5.73 -5.98
C GLY A 218 -14.18 5.11 -5.28
N SER A 219 -14.37 4.26 -4.26
CA SER A 219 -13.30 3.46 -3.66
C SER A 219 -12.68 2.50 -4.68
N PRO A 220 -11.42 2.09 -4.48
CA PRO A 220 -10.78 1.14 -5.37
C PRO A 220 -11.18 -0.29 -5.04
N THR A 221 -11.05 -1.16 -6.04
CA THR A 221 -11.09 -2.62 -5.89
C THR A 221 -9.69 -3.25 -5.98
N THR A 222 -8.65 -2.43 -6.17
CA THR A 222 -7.27 -2.88 -6.32
C THR A 222 -6.30 -2.04 -5.48
N THR A 223 -5.09 -2.58 -5.27
CA THR A 223 -3.98 -1.93 -4.56
C THR A 223 -3.06 -1.11 -5.49
N ASN A 224 -3.46 -0.84 -6.74
CA ASN A 224 -2.62 -0.17 -7.75
C ASN A 224 -1.94 1.13 -7.25
N ILE A 225 -2.64 1.93 -6.43
CA ILE A 225 -2.06 3.18 -5.92
C ILE A 225 -0.81 2.91 -5.07
N ILE A 226 -0.86 1.92 -4.16
CA ILE A 226 0.25 1.63 -3.26
C ILE A 226 1.32 0.80 -3.97
N GLU A 227 0.95 -0.03 -4.96
CA GLU A 227 1.91 -0.68 -5.86
C GLU A 227 2.74 0.35 -6.63
N GLY A 228 2.12 1.46 -7.09
CA GLY A 228 2.83 2.58 -7.70
C GLY A 228 3.80 3.26 -6.73
N PHE A 229 3.41 3.45 -5.48
CA PHE A 229 4.29 4.01 -4.44
C PHE A 229 5.44 3.05 -4.10
N ASN A 230 5.17 1.75 -4.02
CA ASN A 230 6.17 0.70 -3.83
C ASN A 230 7.16 0.66 -4.99
N SER A 231 6.70 0.86 -6.23
CA SER A 231 7.57 0.92 -7.41
C SER A 231 8.50 2.12 -7.36
N HIS A 232 7.99 3.29 -6.95
CA HIS A 232 8.81 4.47 -6.72
C HIS A 232 9.84 4.26 -5.60
N LEU A 233 9.43 3.65 -4.49
CA LEU A 233 10.34 3.33 -3.40
C LEU A 233 11.42 2.34 -3.85
N GLU A 234 11.04 1.27 -4.53
CA GLU A 234 11.93 0.23 -5.04
C GLU A 234 13.01 0.80 -5.96
N ALA A 235 12.67 1.69 -6.89
CA ALA A 235 13.63 2.33 -7.78
C ALA A 235 14.76 3.05 -7.02
N ARG A 236 14.46 3.60 -5.83
CA ARG A 236 15.44 4.26 -4.95
C ARG A 236 16.21 3.24 -4.11
N LEU A 237 15.54 2.22 -3.58
CA LEU A 237 16.16 1.16 -2.79
C LEU A 237 17.17 0.34 -3.60
N GLN A 238 16.86 0.04 -4.87
CA GLN A 238 17.78 -0.68 -5.77
C GLN A 238 19.12 0.05 -5.93
N ALA A 239 19.08 1.38 -6.04
CA ALA A 239 20.28 2.20 -6.15
C ALA A 239 21.11 2.21 -4.84
N LEU A 240 20.46 2.05 -3.69
CA LEU A 240 21.12 1.96 -2.38
C LEU A 240 21.64 0.55 -2.06
N ARG A 241 21.08 -0.49 -2.69
CA ARG A 241 21.34 -1.93 -2.50
C ARG A 241 20.99 -2.48 -1.12
N SER A 242 21.48 -1.88 -0.02
CA SER A 242 21.17 -2.30 1.35
C SER A 242 21.48 -1.20 2.37
N PHE A 243 20.76 -1.22 3.48
CA PHE A 243 21.06 -0.35 4.62
C PHE A 243 22.10 -0.99 5.54
N GLN A 244 23.01 -0.18 6.10
CA GLN A 244 24.02 -0.68 7.05
C GLN A 244 23.43 -1.11 8.40
N SER A 245 22.30 -0.52 8.81
CA SER A 245 21.64 -0.84 10.07
C SER A 245 20.14 -0.54 9.99
N VAL A 246 19.37 -1.17 10.87
CA VAL A 246 17.92 -0.91 11.01
C VAL A 246 17.66 0.53 11.44
N LYS A 247 18.53 1.11 12.28
CA LYS A 247 18.43 2.52 12.69
C LYS A 247 18.52 3.44 11.48
N HIS A 248 19.51 3.24 10.62
CA HIS A 248 19.65 4.05 9.42
C HIS A 248 18.48 3.84 8.44
N ALA A 249 18.01 2.59 8.28
CA ALA A 249 16.83 2.30 7.46
C ALA A 249 15.59 3.06 7.96
N ARG A 250 15.36 3.11 9.28
CA ARG A 250 14.24 3.87 9.87
C ARG A 250 14.34 5.36 9.57
N LEU A 251 15.51 5.97 9.76
CA LEU A 251 15.74 7.38 9.45
C LEU A 251 15.50 7.67 7.96
N TRP A 252 16.02 6.82 7.09
CA TRP A 252 15.84 6.97 5.64
C TRP A 252 14.38 6.83 5.23
N MET A 253 13.66 5.81 5.74
CA MET A 253 12.24 5.61 5.44
C MET A 253 11.39 6.78 5.95
N ASN A 254 11.69 7.31 7.13
CA ASN A 254 11.04 8.50 7.67
C ASN A 254 11.24 9.71 6.75
N GLY A 255 12.49 9.99 6.37
CA GLY A 255 12.81 11.09 5.46
C GLY A 255 12.18 10.90 4.07
N TYR A 256 12.17 9.68 3.53
CA TYR A 256 11.54 9.37 2.25
C TYR A 256 10.03 9.62 2.29
N ILE A 257 9.35 9.16 3.34
CA ILE A 257 7.90 9.35 3.49
C ILE A 257 7.58 10.83 3.65
N LEU A 258 8.26 11.56 4.53
CA LEU A 258 8.07 13.00 4.68
C LEU A 258 8.30 13.72 3.35
N LYS A 259 9.40 13.44 2.66
CA LYS A 259 9.68 14.03 1.34
C LYS A 259 8.55 13.72 0.37
N ARG A 260 8.07 12.48 0.34
CA ARG A 260 6.98 12.07 -0.56
C ARG A 260 5.69 12.85 -0.28
N ARG A 261 5.35 13.04 0.98
CA ARG A 261 4.18 13.83 1.41
C ARG A 261 4.29 15.31 1.03
N TYR A 262 5.52 15.84 0.98
CA TYR A 262 5.84 17.22 0.58
C TYR A 262 6.11 17.40 -0.92
N THR A 263 6.17 16.33 -1.70
CA THR A 263 6.40 16.41 -3.14
C THR A 263 5.09 16.69 -3.87
N LYS A 264 5.09 17.66 -4.79
CA LYS A 264 3.91 17.96 -5.60
C LYS A 264 3.60 16.81 -6.56
N TRP A 265 2.32 16.55 -6.76
CA TRP A 265 1.86 15.65 -7.80
C TRP A 265 2.00 16.31 -9.17
N THR A 266 2.53 15.60 -10.15
CA THR A 266 2.73 16.09 -11.53
C THR A 266 1.91 15.30 -12.54
N ASP A 267 1.80 13.98 -12.34
CA ASP A 267 1.31 13.06 -13.36
C ASP A 267 0.07 12.25 -12.92
N CYS A 268 -0.78 12.82 -12.05
CA CYS A 268 -2.07 12.20 -11.75
C CYS A 268 -3.00 12.27 -12.97
N THR A 269 -3.70 11.18 -13.26
CA THR A 269 -4.62 11.04 -14.39
C THR A 269 -6.05 10.74 -13.92
N GLY A 270 -7.00 10.78 -14.87
CA GLY A 270 -8.41 10.44 -14.61
C GLY A 270 -9.03 11.24 -13.46
N LYS A 271 -9.69 10.54 -12.53
CA LYS A 271 -10.36 11.16 -11.36
C LYS A 271 -9.43 11.88 -10.39
N PHE A 272 -8.12 11.64 -10.49
CA PHE A 272 -7.10 12.23 -9.62
C PHE A 272 -6.35 13.41 -10.25
N LYS A 273 -6.66 13.79 -11.50
CA LYS A 273 -6.00 14.93 -12.19
C LYS A 273 -6.00 16.23 -11.36
N LYS A 274 -7.05 16.45 -10.55
CA LYS A 274 -7.18 17.58 -9.63
C LYS A 274 -6.12 17.68 -8.53
N LEU A 275 -5.36 16.59 -8.28
CA LEU A 275 -4.28 16.59 -7.29
C LEU A 275 -2.99 17.19 -7.86
N ASN A 276 -2.85 17.30 -9.18
CA ASN A 276 -1.64 17.87 -9.80
C ASN A 276 -1.39 19.31 -9.34
N GLY A 277 -0.13 19.64 -9.09
CA GLY A 277 0.32 20.93 -8.55
C GLY A 277 0.22 21.05 -7.02
N THR A 278 -0.46 20.12 -6.34
CA THR A 278 -0.60 20.09 -4.87
C THR A 278 0.22 18.96 -4.25
N ARG A 279 0.42 18.97 -2.93
CA ARG A 279 1.10 17.90 -2.18
C ARG A 279 0.06 17.06 -1.43
N GLY A 280 0.34 15.78 -1.17
CA GLY A 280 -0.57 14.92 -0.40
C GLY A 280 -0.95 15.54 0.96
N VAL A 281 0.05 16.06 1.67
CA VAL A 281 -0.12 16.72 2.97
C VAL A 281 -0.99 17.98 2.93
N ASP A 282 -1.08 18.67 1.78
CA ASP A 282 -1.93 19.87 1.65
C ASP A 282 -3.43 19.53 1.78
N HIS A 283 -3.80 18.29 1.44
CA HIS A 283 -5.19 17.83 1.49
C HIS A 283 -5.61 17.27 2.85
N THR A 284 -4.64 16.88 3.68
CA THR A 284 -4.87 16.22 4.96
C THR A 284 -4.51 17.10 6.15
N LYS A 285 -3.80 18.22 5.92
CA LYS A 285 -3.46 19.18 6.98
C LYS A 285 -4.70 19.77 7.66
N LYS A 286 -4.57 20.02 8.95
CA LYS A 286 -5.52 20.75 9.79
C LYS A 286 -5.83 22.12 9.21
N HIS A 287 -7.05 22.60 9.42
CA HIS A 287 -7.45 23.93 8.99
C HIS A 287 -6.61 25.02 9.69
N GLY A 288 -6.25 26.09 8.98
CA GLY A 288 -5.45 27.20 9.52
C GLY A 288 -3.98 26.88 9.83
N ILE A 289 -3.54 25.63 9.69
CA ILE A 289 -2.15 25.25 9.97
C ILE A 289 -1.24 25.59 8.79
N VAL A 290 -0.14 26.28 9.10
CA VAL A 290 1.03 26.44 8.23
C VAL A 290 1.96 25.27 8.45
N LEU A 291 2.25 24.53 7.39
CA LEU A 291 3.16 23.39 7.45
C LEU A 291 4.60 23.90 7.52
N PRO A 292 5.46 23.31 8.37
CA PRO A 292 6.89 23.62 8.36
C PRO A 292 7.54 23.20 7.04
N THR A 293 8.59 23.89 6.64
CA THR A 293 9.39 23.58 5.44
C THR A 293 10.58 22.71 5.83
N PHE A 294 10.73 21.55 5.18
CA PHE A 294 11.81 20.59 5.46
C PHE A 294 12.69 20.27 4.24
N PHE A 295 12.20 20.54 3.03
CA PHE A 295 12.83 20.18 1.75
C PHE A 295 12.76 21.33 0.76
#